data_AF-A0A6J8E6A0-F1
#
_entry.id   AF-A0A6J8E6A0-F1
#
_cell.length_a   1.000
_cell.length_b   1.000
_cell.length_c   1.000
_cell.angle_alpha   90.00
_cell.angle_beta   90.00
_cell.angle_gamma   90.00
#
_symmetry.space_group_name_H-M   'P 1'
#
loop_
_entity.id
_entity.type
_entity.pdbx_description
1 polymer ?
#
loop_
_entity_poly.entity_id
_entity_poly.type
_entity_poly.pdbx_seq_one_letter_code
_entity_poly.pdbx_strand_id
1 'polypeptide(L)'
;MAEIFDSSDSKSDGFELQDINAAEERYLQHIDALNNIDSDIEFSDVDFDENEGFNSDDDNVALLKKMQNGVMNLGRLEEKFSRNRYEELQRYLYAADTRHNPPRLQPGHDKLAHVRPILEINRDNSLQEYKPHMIVSIDEAMIGFNGRLGFKQYVLLKPTKRGIKVWVRTDPNNGYINDFQVYTGKTANNPELNLGKRVVLDLMTPVFGLGHHLYCDSFFTSPDLFINLWDHGTYAFGTVRANRKGLLAGLDHIKLKEQGQFVVKQKNYMLVTVWRDKKNINLLSTNCYGEPDKVNRKQKDGTIKEVACPLSVKYYNIYMNGVDHADQLRSTYNISRKCLKWWKYLFNFLVDMSIGNAYLLMRESVNHQIVTKKQQPTTNDSARVQNETSSPNARTISWEKEKSVDQRPVPQPTNHSIENTLKKRTCKMCTQNKIRKEPKTLCAQCKENLCTECFRPYHRKLFPHLFL
;
A
#
# COMPACT_ATOMS: atom_id res chain seq x y z
N MET A 1 3.12 -44.13 12.20
CA MET A 1 2.96 -44.72 13.54
C MET A 1 3.58 -43.77 14.53
N ALA A 2 2.76 -43.03 15.27
CA ALA A 2 3.20 -42.13 16.33
C ALA A 2 3.06 -42.89 17.66
N GLU A 3 4.15 -43.05 18.40
CA GLU A 3 4.10 -43.56 19.77
C GLU A 3 3.88 -42.38 20.72
N ILE A 4 2.77 -42.43 21.45
CA ILE A 4 2.43 -41.50 22.53
C ILE A 4 2.94 -42.15 23.83
N PHE A 5 3.88 -41.50 24.51
CA PHE A 5 4.24 -41.83 25.89
C PHE A 5 3.53 -40.86 26.81
N ASP A 6 2.61 -41.40 27.60
CA ASP A 6 1.89 -40.69 28.64
C ASP A 6 2.70 -40.74 29.94
N SER A 7 2.91 -39.59 30.58
CA SER A 7 3.39 -39.54 31.97
C SER A 7 2.56 -38.55 32.76
N SER A 8 1.73 -39.11 33.62
CA SER A 8 0.87 -38.47 34.60
C SER A 8 1.62 -37.63 35.64
N ASP A 9 1.02 -36.47 35.92
CA ASP A 9 0.88 -35.79 37.22
C ASP A 9 1.31 -34.31 37.21
N SER A 10 0.33 -33.41 37.14
CA SER A 10 0.21 -32.29 38.07
C SER A 10 -1.16 -31.62 37.94
N LYS A 11 -1.81 -31.43 39.08
CA LYS A 11 -3.10 -30.74 39.22
C LYS A 11 -2.93 -29.24 38.95
N SER A 12 -3.69 -28.70 38.01
CA SER A 12 -4.01 -27.26 37.93
C SER A 12 -5.40 -27.09 37.33
N ASP A 13 -6.19 -26.21 37.94
CA ASP A 13 -7.63 -25.99 37.76
C ASP A 13 -8.08 -26.05 36.29
N GLY A 14 -8.97 -27.02 36.01
CA GLY A 14 -9.38 -27.38 34.66
C GLY A 14 -10.47 -26.49 34.10
N PHE A 15 -10.26 -26.00 32.89
CA PHE A 15 -11.35 -25.96 31.91
C PHE A 15 -11.79 -27.42 31.67
N GLU A 16 -13.07 -27.71 31.82
CA GLU A 16 -13.60 -29.06 31.71
C GLU A 16 -13.31 -29.63 30.31
N LEU A 17 -12.95 -30.92 30.22
CA LEU A 17 -12.70 -31.62 28.94
C LEU A 17 -13.83 -31.41 27.90
N GLN A 18 -15.05 -31.09 28.36
CA GLN A 18 -16.20 -30.78 27.52
C GLN A 18 -16.02 -29.50 26.69
N ASP A 19 -15.32 -28.48 27.21
CA ASP A 19 -15.07 -27.23 26.49
C ASP A 19 -14.03 -27.39 25.39
N ILE A 20 -13.04 -28.27 25.60
CA ILE A 20 -12.02 -28.61 24.60
C ILE A 20 -12.65 -29.39 23.44
N ASN A 21 -13.47 -30.40 23.75
CA ASN A 21 -14.16 -31.20 22.74
C ASN A 21 -15.19 -30.37 21.95
N ALA A 22 -15.87 -29.42 22.59
CA ALA A 22 -16.80 -28.51 21.90
C ALA A 22 -16.09 -27.51 20.98
N ALA A 23 -14.88 -27.08 21.33
CA ALA A 23 -14.04 -26.25 20.45
C ALA A 23 -13.51 -27.06 19.26
N GLU A 24 -13.14 -28.32 19.49
CA GLU A 24 -12.69 -29.27 18.47
C GLU A 24 -13.79 -29.60 17.45
N GLU A 25 -15.03 -29.86 17.90
CA GLU A 25 -16.17 -30.07 16.99
C GLU A 25 -16.48 -28.84 16.13
N ARG A 26 -16.44 -27.63 16.71
CA ARG A 26 -16.64 -26.38 15.95
C ARG A 26 -15.54 -26.16 14.92
N TYR A 27 -14.31 -26.55 15.24
CA TYR A 27 -13.17 -26.45 14.34
C TYR A 27 -13.30 -27.42 13.15
N LEU A 28 -13.66 -28.68 13.40
CA LEU A 28 -13.86 -29.69 12.34
C LEU A 28 -15.01 -29.31 11.39
N GLN A 29 -16.13 -28.82 11.93
CA GLN A 29 -17.24 -28.30 11.12
C GLN A 29 -16.84 -27.11 10.24
N HIS A 30 -15.86 -26.32 10.68
CA HIS A 30 -15.37 -25.16 9.95
C HIS A 30 -14.36 -25.51 8.84
N ILE A 31 -13.52 -26.53 9.05
CA ILE A 31 -12.66 -27.09 7.98
C ILE A 31 -13.51 -27.61 6.82
N ASP A 32 -14.61 -28.31 7.11
CA ASP A 32 -15.54 -28.80 6.08
C ASP A 32 -16.24 -27.64 5.33
N ALA A 33 -16.45 -26.49 5.98
CA ALA A 33 -16.98 -25.30 5.34
C ALA A 33 -15.95 -24.63 4.41
N LEU A 34 -14.67 -24.60 4.79
CA LEU A 34 -13.58 -24.01 3.99
C LEU A 34 -13.25 -24.84 2.76
N ASN A 35 -13.27 -26.18 2.88
CA ASN A 35 -13.04 -27.08 1.74
C ASN A 35 -14.13 -26.99 0.65
N ASN A 36 -15.31 -26.45 0.97
CA ASN A 36 -16.40 -26.22 0.03
C ASN A 36 -16.35 -24.85 -0.69
N ILE A 37 -15.44 -23.95 -0.30
CA ILE A 37 -15.30 -22.61 -0.91
C ILE A 37 -14.18 -22.59 -1.98
N ASP A 38 -13.23 -23.54 -1.94
CA ASP A 38 -12.03 -23.58 -2.79
C ASP A 38 -12.28 -24.03 -4.25
N SER A 39 -13.52 -24.38 -4.64
CA SER A 39 -13.80 -24.84 -6.02
C SER A 39 -13.94 -23.74 -7.08
N ASP A 40 -14.07 -22.46 -6.67
CA ASP A 40 -14.60 -21.42 -7.58
C ASP A 40 -13.65 -20.23 -7.84
N ILE A 41 -12.38 -20.28 -7.45
CA ILE A 41 -11.44 -19.16 -7.63
C ILE A 41 -10.21 -19.55 -8.47
N GLU A 42 -10.29 -19.34 -9.78
CA GLU A 42 -9.11 -19.36 -10.66
C GLU A 42 -8.38 -18.01 -10.61
N PHE A 43 -7.16 -17.98 -10.05
CA PHE A 43 -6.22 -16.87 -10.21
C PHE A 43 -5.44 -17.03 -11.52
N SER A 44 -5.53 -16.01 -12.41
CA SER A 44 -4.71 -15.95 -13.61
C SER A 44 -3.39 -15.23 -13.32
N ASP A 45 -2.27 -15.94 -13.54
CA ASP A 45 -0.91 -15.41 -13.48
C ASP A 45 -0.69 -14.38 -14.61
N VAL A 46 -0.24 -13.17 -14.25
CA VAL A 46 0.25 -12.17 -15.22
C VAL A 46 1.76 -12.07 -15.04
N ASP A 47 2.50 -12.72 -15.94
CA ASP A 47 3.96 -12.63 -16.02
C ASP A 47 4.42 -11.21 -16.39
N PHE A 48 5.40 -10.67 -15.66
CA PHE A 48 6.14 -9.47 -16.03
C PHE A 48 7.58 -9.86 -16.36
N ASP A 49 7.98 -9.59 -17.61
CA ASP A 49 9.33 -9.83 -18.13
C ASP A 49 10.36 -8.88 -17.48
N GLU A 50 11.30 -9.43 -16.71
CA GLU A 50 12.43 -8.72 -16.10
C GLU A 50 13.65 -8.72 -17.05
N ASN A 51 13.65 -7.92 -18.11
CA ASN A 51 14.86 -7.74 -18.92
C ASN A 51 14.89 -6.39 -19.64
N GLU A 52 15.19 -5.29 -18.94
CA GLU A 52 15.93 -4.16 -19.55
C GLU A 52 16.84 -3.50 -18.51
N GLY A 53 18.15 -3.72 -18.66
CA GLY A 53 19.19 -2.99 -17.93
C GLY A 53 19.47 -1.64 -18.59
N PHE A 54 19.52 -0.57 -17.81
CA PHE A 54 19.83 0.78 -18.30
C PHE A 54 21.15 1.30 -17.69
N ASN A 55 22.14 1.50 -18.55
CA ASN A 55 23.41 2.20 -18.30
C ASN A 55 23.41 3.54 -19.04
N SER A 56 23.39 4.67 -18.30
CA SER A 56 24.14 5.93 -18.52
C SER A 56 23.48 7.09 -17.75
N ASP A 57 24.27 8.05 -17.27
CA ASP A 57 23.78 9.16 -16.42
C ASP A 57 22.94 10.22 -17.17
N ASP A 58 23.01 10.28 -18.51
CA ASP A 58 22.21 11.22 -19.32
C ASP A 58 20.78 10.69 -19.59
N ASP A 59 20.61 9.37 -19.68
CA ASP A 59 19.29 8.74 -19.81
C ASP A 59 18.44 8.95 -18.56
N ASN A 60 19.06 9.04 -17.38
CA ASN A 60 18.38 9.33 -16.11
C ASN A 60 17.77 10.74 -16.07
N VAL A 61 18.41 11.75 -16.70
CA VAL A 61 17.89 13.13 -16.74
C VAL A 61 16.76 13.26 -17.77
N ALA A 62 16.87 12.57 -18.90
CA ALA A 62 15.82 12.51 -19.91
C ALA A 62 14.58 11.73 -19.41
N LEU A 63 14.79 10.63 -18.68
CA LEU A 63 13.73 9.87 -18.03
C LEU A 63 13.09 10.68 -16.88
N LEU A 64 13.86 11.42 -16.09
CA LEU A 64 13.33 12.34 -15.08
C LEU A 64 12.49 13.46 -15.69
N LYS A 65 12.88 14.02 -16.84
CA LYS A 65 12.08 15.01 -17.58
C LYS A 65 10.82 14.38 -18.21
N LYS A 66 10.90 13.16 -18.75
CA LYS A 66 9.74 12.40 -19.25
C LYS A 66 8.77 12.02 -18.13
N MET A 67 9.26 11.62 -16.96
CA MET A 67 8.45 11.31 -15.77
C MET A 67 7.86 12.56 -15.14
N GLN A 68 8.60 13.68 -15.10
CA GLN A 68 8.06 14.98 -14.68
C GLN A 68 6.94 15.44 -15.62
N ASN A 69 7.11 15.30 -16.94
CA ASN A 69 6.07 15.69 -17.89
C ASN A 69 4.88 14.71 -17.94
N GLY A 70 5.09 13.41 -17.68
CA GLY A 70 4.03 12.39 -17.67
C GLY A 70 3.17 12.41 -16.40
N VAL A 71 3.77 12.64 -15.23
CA VAL A 71 3.04 12.74 -13.94
C VAL A 71 2.39 14.11 -13.75
N MET A 72 2.93 15.16 -14.38
CA MET A 72 2.31 16.50 -14.41
C MET A 72 1.15 16.59 -15.41
N ASN A 73 1.00 15.62 -16.32
CA ASN A 73 -0.13 15.54 -17.25
C ASN A 73 -1.39 14.90 -16.62
N LEU A 74 -1.53 14.99 -15.30
CA LEU A 74 -2.85 15.01 -14.69
C LEU A 74 -3.46 16.36 -15.09
N GLY A 75 -4.14 16.44 -16.24
CA GLY A 75 -4.75 17.68 -16.75
C GLY A 75 -5.59 18.45 -15.71
N ARG A 76 -5.99 17.78 -14.62
CA ARG A 76 -6.70 18.34 -13.47
C ARG A 76 -5.85 19.13 -12.47
N LEU A 77 -4.53 18.95 -12.37
CA LEU A 77 -3.72 19.69 -11.38
C LEU A 77 -3.49 21.15 -11.82
N GLU A 78 -3.18 21.37 -13.09
CA GLU A 78 -3.02 22.70 -13.67
C GLU A 78 -4.35 23.48 -13.71
N GLU A 79 -5.48 22.78 -13.73
CA GLU A 79 -6.82 23.34 -13.56
C GLU A 79 -7.08 23.83 -12.12
N LYS A 80 -6.38 23.29 -11.11
CA LYS A 80 -6.64 23.59 -9.69
C LYS A 80 -5.70 24.64 -9.11
N PHE A 81 -4.41 24.60 -9.45
CA PHE A 81 -3.45 25.62 -9.03
C PHE A 81 -2.20 25.63 -9.91
N SER A 82 -1.50 26.76 -9.95
CA SER A 82 -0.24 26.87 -10.68
C SER A 82 0.85 25.99 -10.07
N ARG A 83 1.85 25.62 -10.87
CA ARG A 83 3.04 24.91 -10.40
C ARG A 83 3.72 25.62 -9.23
N ASN A 84 3.88 26.94 -9.30
CA ASN A 84 4.48 27.72 -8.20
C ASN A 84 3.67 27.59 -6.91
N ARG A 85 2.33 27.65 -7.02
CA ARG A 85 1.47 27.46 -5.86
C ARG A 85 1.60 26.06 -5.27
N TYR A 86 1.69 25.04 -6.11
CA TYR A 86 1.94 23.67 -5.65
C TYR A 86 3.27 23.55 -4.87
N GLU A 87 4.35 24.10 -5.43
CA GLU A 87 5.67 24.08 -4.81
C GLU A 87 5.68 24.84 -3.46
N GLU A 88 4.98 25.97 -3.37
CA GLU A 88 4.78 26.70 -2.11
C GLU A 88 4.00 25.89 -1.08
N LEU A 89 2.87 25.30 -1.46
CA LEU A 89 2.07 24.45 -0.57
C LEU A 89 2.91 23.27 -0.06
N GLN A 90 3.68 22.63 -0.94
CA GLN A 90 4.60 21.59 -0.54
C GLN A 90 5.68 22.12 0.40
N ARG A 91 6.23 23.31 0.18
CA ARG A 91 7.27 23.88 1.05
C ARG A 91 6.76 24.13 2.47
N TYR A 92 5.55 24.69 2.59
CA TYR A 92 4.96 25.17 3.83
C TYR A 92 3.95 24.22 4.49
N LEU A 93 3.72 23.02 3.92
CA LEU A 93 2.95 21.98 4.58
C LEU A 93 3.65 21.54 5.88
N TYR A 94 2.89 21.51 6.96
CA TYR A 94 3.22 20.90 8.25
C TYR A 94 2.04 20.04 8.70
N ALA A 95 2.33 18.84 9.18
CA ALA A 95 1.30 17.90 9.66
C ALA A 95 1.09 17.96 11.19
N ALA A 96 1.98 18.64 11.92
CA ALA A 96 1.90 18.76 13.37
C ALA A 96 2.63 20.02 13.86
N ASP A 97 2.17 20.55 15.00
CA ASP A 97 2.91 21.56 15.75
C ASP A 97 3.98 20.90 16.62
N THR A 98 5.25 21.18 16.31
CA THR A 98 6.39 20.60 17.03
C THR A 98 7.09 21.60 17.95
N ARG A 99 6.50 22.76 18.24
CA ARG A 99 7.12 23.80 19.09
C ARG A 99 7.44 23.33 20.51
N HIS A 100 6.63 22.42 21.03
CA HIS A 100 6.79 21.85 22.38
C HIS A 100 7.54 20.52 22.38
N ASN A 101 8.00 20.01 21.23
CA ASN A 101 8.80 18.79 21.21
C ASN A 101 10.19 19.10 21.76
N PRO A 102 10.66 18.41 22.83
CA PRO A 102 11.99 18.65 23.38
C PRO A 102 13.10 18.54 22.32
N PRO A 103 14.26 19.18 22.50
CA PRO A 103 15.42 18.97 21.65
C PRO A 103 15.81 17.49 21.52
N ARG A 104 16.47 17.14 20.40
CA ARG A 104 16.96 15.78 20.18
C ARG A 104 17.83 15.33 21.35
N LEU A 105 17.73 14.05 21.70
CA LEU A 105 18.46 13.40 22.80
C LEU A 105 18.04 13.85 24.21
N GLN A 106 17.05 14.73 24.36
CA GLN A 106 16.46 15.03 25.67
C GLN A 106 15.33 14.06 26.02
N PRO A 107 15.08 13.83 27.32
CA PRO A 107 13.91 13.07 27.77
C PRO A 107 12.61 13.63 27.19
N GLY A 108 11.70 12.74 26.79
CA GLY A 108 10.43 13.12 26.17
C GLY A 108 10.50 13.57 24.70
N HIS A 109 11.67 13.58 24.06
CA HIS A 109 11.76 13.86 22.63
C HIS A 109 11.05 12.81 21.79
N ASP A 110 10.01 13.21 21.08
CA ASP A 110 9.32 12.35 20.12
C ASP A 110 9.96 12.47 18.74
N LYS A 111 10.57 11.35 18.29
CA LYS A 111 11.19 11.21 16.96
C LYS A 111 10.17 11.32 15.82
N LEU A 112 8.88 11.08 16.07
CA LEU A 112 7.80 11.15 15.08
C LEU A 112 6.91 12.40 15.20
N ALA A 113 7.29 13.37 16.05
CA ALA A 113 6.45 14.54 16.37
C ALA A 113 5.91 15.27 15.12
N HIS A 114 6.66 15.30 14.02
CA HIS A 114 6.23 15.96 12.77
C HIS A 114 4.99 15.35 12.10
N VAL A 115 4.63 14.11 12.43
CA VAL A 115 3.48 13.38 11.85
C VAL A 115 2.63 12.66 12.90
N ARG A 116 2.97 12.79 14.19
CA ARG A 116 2.32 12.10 15.30
C ARG A 116 0.79 12.16 15.26
N PRO A 117 0.14 13.33 15.10
CA PRO A 117 -1.31 13.40 15.11
C PRO A 117 -1.95 12.63 13.95
N ILE A 118 -1.36 12.73 12.75
CA ILE A 118 -1.88 12.03 11.56
C ILE A 118 -1.66 10.52 11.68
N LEU A 119 -0.54 10.10 12.27
CA LEU A 119 -0.23 8.71 12.55
C LEU A 119 -1.27 8.09 13.49
N GLU A 120 -1.59 8.78 14.59
CA GLU A 120 -2.57 8.33 15.58
C GLU A 120 -3.97 8.24 14.98
N ILE A 121 -4.44 9.29 14.29
CA ILE A 121 -5.74 9.28 13.60
C ILE A 121 -5.85 8.11 12.61
N ASN A 122 -4.79 7.87 11.84
CA ASN A 122 -4.77 6.75 10.88
C ASN A 122 -4.87 5.39 11.59
N ARG A 123 -4.11 5.22 12.67
CA ARG A 123 -4.12 3.99 13.46
C ARG A 123 -5.49 3.75 14.11
N ASP A 124 -6.06 4.77 14.74
CA ASP A 124 -7.34 4.69 15.43
C ASP A 124 -8.47 4.38 14.45
N ASN A 125 -8.50 5.05 13.29
CA ASN A 125 -9.49 4.76 12.25
C ASN A 125 -9.32 3.34 11.69
N SER A 126 -8.08 2.89 11.43
CA SER A 126 -7.82 1.51 10.97
C SER A 126 -8.31 0.44 11.94
N LEU A 127 -8.28 0.72 13.25
CA LEU A 127 -8.78 -0.17 14.29
C LEU A 127 -10.31 -0.14 14.40
N GLN A 128 -10.93 1.03 14.23
CA GLN A 128 -12.37 1.23 14.45
C GLN A 128 -13.23 0.83 13.25
N GLU A 129 -12.75 1.10 12.04
CA GLU A 129 -13.56 0.95 10.81
C GLU A 129 -13.63 -0.50 10.30
N TYR A 130 -12.74 -1.37 10.79
CA TYR A 130 -12.67 -2.75 10.32
C TYR A 130 -12.32 -3.72 11.44
N LYS A 131 -13.12 -4.79 11.55
CA LYS A 131 -12.80 -5.94 12.38
C LYS A 131 -12.17 -7.00 11.48
N PRO A 132 -10.90 -7.38 11.68
CA PRO A 132 -10.26 -8.38 10.85
C PRO A 132 -10.97 -9.73 10.94
N HIS A 133 -10.85 -10.53 9.89
CA HIS A 133 -11.22 -11.93 9.92
C HIS A 133 -10.44 -12.69 11.00
N MET A 134 -10.80 -13.94 11.23
CA MET A 134 -10.14 -14.82 12.21
C MET A 134 -8.61 -14.84 12.03
N ILE A 135 -8.13 -14.80 10.79
CA ILE A 135 -6.70 -14.84 10.51
C ILE A 135 -6.11 -13.43 10.47
N VAL A 136 -4.95 -13.24 11.10
CA VAL A 136 -4.17 -12.00 11.03
C VAL A 136 -2.71 -12.32 10.77
N SER A 137 -1.99 -11.44 10.07
CA SER A 137 -0.56 -11.59 9.82
C SER A 137 0.21 -10.37 10.32
N ILE A 138 1.40 -10.59 10.88
CA ILE A 138 2.33 -9.53 11.28
C ILE A 138 3.65 -9.69 10.54
N ASP A 139 4.02 -8.64 9.81
CA ASP A 139 5.31 -8.51 9.15
C ASP A 139 5.74 -7.03 9.07
N GLU A 140 6.85 -6.76 8.39
CA GLU A 140 7.32 -5.41 8.10
C GLU A 140 6.91 -4.86 6.72
N ALA A 141 6.56 -3.57 6.72
CA ALA A 141 6.52 -2.74 5.54
C ALA A 141 7.73 -1.79 5.50
N MET A 142 8.13 -1.38 4.29
CA MET A 142 9.30 -0.52 4.06
C MET A 142 8.94 0.74 3.28
N ILE A 143 9.18 1.90 3.89
CA ILE A 143 8.99 3.22 3.25
C ILE A 143 10.31 3.72 2.71
N GLY A 144 10.48 3.71 1.39
CA GLY A 144 11.74 4.06 0.72
C GLY A 144 12.19 5.48 1.01
N PHE A 145 13.34 5.62 1.68
CA PHE A 145 13.92 6.93 2.01
C PHE A 145 15.44 6.86 2.06
N ASN A 146 16.11 7.68 1.25
CA ASN A 146 17.57 7.69 1.16
C ASN A 146 18.24 8.84 1.94
N GLY A 147 17.49 9.84 2.41
CA GLY A 147 18.03 11.00 3.11
C GLY A 147 18.58 10.70 4.52
N ARG A 148 19.00 11.77 5.22
CA ARG A 148 19.55 11.67 6.58
C ARG A 148 18.41 11.45 7.60
N LEU A 149 18.41 10.29 8.24
CA LEU A 149 17.45 9.92 9.29
C LEU A 149 18.08 8.89 10.23
N GLY A 150 18.01 9.15 11.53
CA GLY A 150 18.70 8.34 12.55
C GLY A 150 18.12 6.93 12.77
N PHE A 151 16.87 6.69 12.36
CA PHE A 151 16.20 5.39 12.53
C PHE A 151 15.90 4.68 11.21
N LYS A 152 16.51 5.15 10.10
CA LYS A 152 16.45 4.47 8.81
C LYS A 152 17.06 3.06 8.92
N GLN A 153 16.36 2.07 8.36
CA GLN A 153 16.78 0.67 8.35
C GLN A 153 17.24 0.24 6.97
N TYR A 154 18.05 -0.83 6.95
CA TYR A 154 18.41 -1.57 5.76
C TYR A 154 17.92 -3.02 5.90
N VAL A 155 17.05 -3.46 5.00
CA VAL A 155 16.46 -4.80 4.97
C VAL A 155 16.80 -5.42 3.62
N LEU A 156 17.68 -6.42 3.61
CA LEU A 156 18.31 -6.93 2.39
C LEU A 156 17.32 -7.55 1.40
N LEU A 157 16.30 -8.25 1.92
CA LEU A 157 15.38 -9.08 1.13
C LEU A 157 14.10 -8.37 0.68
N LYS A 158 13.82 -7.16 1.16
CA LYS A 158 12.65 -6.38 0.72
C LYS A 158 12.99 -5.61 -0.58
N PRO A 159 12.04 -5.43 -1.52
CA PRO A 159 12.26 -4.66 -2.74
C PRO A 159 12.79 -3.24 -2.44
N THR A 160 12.19 -2.60 -1.44
CA THR A 160 12.67 -1.34 -0.88
C THR A 160 13.66 -1.60 0.25
N LYS A 161 14.94 -1.77 -0.11
CA LYS A 161 15.98 -2.19 0.85
C LYS A 161 16.32 -1.16 1.92
N ARG A 162 16.09 0.14 1.69
CA ARG A 162 16.55 1.22 2.58
C ARG A 162 15.44 2.23 2.84
N GLY A 163 15.08 2.44 4.10
CA GLY A 163 13.92 3.27 4.41
C GLY A 163 13.50 3.31 5.87
N ILE A 164 12.30 3.80 6.10
CA ILE A 164 11.64 3.74 7.41
C ILE A 164 10.95 2.38 7.50
N LYS A 165 11.26 1.63 8.56
CA LYS A 165 10.63 0.33 8.83
C LYS A 165 9.35 0.54 9.63
N VAL A 166 8.28 -0.13 9.24
CA VAL A 166 6.98 -0.13 9.93
C VAL A 166 6.59 -1.57 10.18
N TRP A 167 6.25 -1.92 11.42
CA TRP A 167 5.63 -3.20 11.76
C TRP A 167 4.14 -3.08 11.52
N VAL A 168 3.52 -4.07 10.88
CA VAL A 168 2.14 -3.97 10.42
C VAL A 168 1.40 -5.27 10.76
N ARG A 169 0.20 -5.13 11.34
CA ARG A 169 -0.80 -6.20 11.44
C ARG A 169 -1.80 -6.03 10.31
N THR A 170 -1.95 -7.06 9.49
CA THR A 170 -2.91 -7.09 8.39
C THR A 170 -3.89 -8.25 8.50
N ASP A 171 -5.03 -8.09 7.85
CA ASP A 171 -5.89 -9.20 7.47
C ASP A 171 -5.41 -9.77 6.13
N PRO A 172 -4.91 -11.03 6.09
CA PRO A 172 -4.34 -11.59 4.87
C PRO A 172 -5.38 -11.90 3.78
N ASN A 173 -6.66 -12.03 4.13
CA ASN A 173 -7.71 -12.37 3.17
C ASN A 173 -7.96 -11.24 2.17
N ASN A 174 -7.80 -9.99 2.60
CA ASN A 174 -8.08 -8.81 1.79
C ASN A 174 -6.91 -7.81 1.69
N GLY A 175 -5.91 -7.91 2.57
CA GLY A 175 -4.77 -6.99 2.65
C GLY A 175 -5.03 -5.73 3.50
N TYR A 176 -6.08 -5.69 4.32
CA TYR A 176 -6.41 -4.52 5.14
C TYR A 176 -5.36 -4.31 6.24
N ILE A 177 -4.81 -3.09 6.35
CA ILE A 177 -3.88 -2.72 7.42
C ILE A 177 -4.66 -2.29 8.65
N ASN A 178 -4.71 -3.15 9.66
CA ASN A 178 -5.55 -2.97 10.83
C ASN A 178 -4.82 -2.34 12.03
N ASP A 179 -3.52 -2.61 12.21
CA ASP A 179 -2.68 -1.90 13.18
C ASP A 179 -1.25 -1.78 12.66
N PHE A 180 -0.48 -0.81 13.13
CA PHE A 180 0.92 -0.63 12.76
C PHE A 180 1.74 0.14 13.81
N GLN A 181 3.05 -0.09 13.81
CA GLN A 181 4.01 0.58 14.68
C GLN A 181 5.28 0.99 13.90
N VAL A 182 5.60 2.28 13.88
CA VAL A 182 6.82 2.78 13.22
C VAL A 182 8.05 2.49 14.08
N TYR A 183 9.05 1.82 13.50
CA TYR A 183 10.30 1.53 14.19
C TYR A 183 11.22 2.77 14.23
N THR A 184 11.51 3.26 15.43
CA THR A 184 12.30 4.49 15.65
C THR A 184 13.74 4.23 16.10
N GLY A 185 14.23 3.01 15.88
CA GLY A 185 15.58 2.60 16.27
C GLY A 185 15.73 2.37 17.77
N LYS A 186 16.98 2.21 18.23
CA LYS A 186 17.30 1.93 19.63
C LYS A 186 17.01 3.14 20.54
N THR A 187 16.63 2.84 21.78
CA THR A 187 16.61 3.79 22.89
C THR A 187 17.92 3.64 23.67
N ALA A 188 18.62 4.75 23.94
CA ALA A 188 19.86 4.77 24.73
C ALA A 188 20.98 3.81 24.28
N ASN A 189 21.13 3.56 22.97
CA ASN A 189 22.13 2.69 22.33
C ASN A 189 22.10 1.18 22.69
N ASN A 190 21.29 0.75 23.65
CA ASN A 190 21.14 -0.66 23.97
C ASN A 190 20.13 -1.33 23.02
N PRO A 191 20.40 -2.56 22.53
CA PRO A 191 19.38 -3.36 21.87
C PRO A 191 18.23 -3.60 22.84
N GLU A 192 17.01 -3.36 22.40
CA GLU A 192 15.83 -3.71 23.18
C GLU A 192 15.73 -5.23 23.28
N LEU A 193 15.80 -5.75 24.51
CA LEU A 193 15.60 -7.17 24.76
C LEU A 193 14.16 -7.53 24.41
N ASN A 194 13.99 -8.64 23.68
CA ASN A 194 12.67 -9.16 23.28
C ASN A 194 11.83 -8.21 22.40
N LEU A 195 12.47 -7.33 21.62
CA LEU A 195 11.79 -6.42 20.68
C LEU A 195 10.70 -7.12 19.84
N GLY A 196 10.99 -8.28 19.26
CA GLY A 196 10.02 -9.04 18.45
C GLY A 196 8.78 -9.44 19.26
N LYS A 197 8.96 -9.96 20.47
CA LYS A 197 7.84 -10.31 21.37
C LYS A 197 7.03 -9.08 21.74
N ARG A 198 7.67 -7.97 22.16
CA ARG A 198 6.96 -6.73 22.50
C ARG A 198 6.11 -6.24 21.32
N VAL A 199 6.70 -6.13 20.13
CA VAL A 199 5.99 -5.64 18.94
C VAL A 199 4.74 -6.47 18.66
N VAL A 200 4.85 -7.80 18.72
CA VAL A 200 3.68 -8.68 18.49
C VAL A 200 2.63 -8.46 19.56
N LEU A 201 3.00 -8.41 20.84
CA LEU A 201 2.02 -8.22 21.92
C LEU A 201 1.33 -6.85 21.82
N ASP A 202 2.07 -5.78 21.52
CA ASP A 202 1.50 -4.44 21.33
C ASP A 202 0.50 -4.43 20.16
N LEU A 203 0.87 -5.03 19.03
CA LEU A 203 0.02 -5.10 17.84
C LEU A 203 -1.14 -6.08 18.00
N MET A 204 -1.08 -7.06 18.91
CA MET A 204 -2.17 -8.01 19.14
C MET A 204 -3.10 -7.60 20.29
N THR A 205 -2.66 -6.72 21.18
CA THR A 205 -3.46 -6.23 22.33
C THR A 205 -4.89 -5.84 21.95
N PRO A 206 -5.15 -5.09 20.85
CA PRO A 206 -6.52 -4.71 20.49
C PRO A 206 -7.45 -5.87 20.09
N VAL A 207 -6.91 -7.07 19.83
CA VAL A 207 -7.67 -8.23 19.32
C VAL A 207 -7.46 -9.50 20.16
N PHE A 208 -6.90 -9.39 21.36
CA PHE A 208 -6.80 -10.51 22.29
C PHE A 208 -8.18 -11.00 22.75
N GLY A 209 -8.27 -12.30 23.05
CA GLY A 209 -9.50 -12.94 23.51
C GLY A 209 -10.59 -13.11 22.45
N LEU A 210 -10.33 -12.70 21.20
CA LEU A 210 -11.29 -12.83 20.09
C LEU A 210 -11.09 -14.12 19.27
N GLY A 211 -10.13 -14.97 19.64
CA GLY A 211 -9.85 -16.23 18.95
C GLY A 211 -9.09 -16.09 17.63
N HIS A 212 -8.33 -14.99 17.44
CA HIS A 212 -7.55 -14.80 16.21
C HIS A 212 -6.38 -15.79 16.08
N HIS A 213 -6.01 -16.06 14.83
CA HIS A 213 -4.87 -16.88 14.45
C HIS A 213 -3.79 -15.98 13.84
N LEU A 214 -2.69 -15.78 14.57
CA LEU A 214 -1.57 -14.95 14.13
C LEU A 214 -0.58 -15.73 13.27
N TYR A 215 -0.23 -15.18 12.11
CA TYR A 215 0.88 -15.63 11.27
C TYR A 215 2.02 -14.61 11.33
N CYS A 216 3.24 -15.04 11.61
CA CYS A 216 4.39 -14.15 11.68
C CYS A 216 5.71 -14.84 11.27
N ASP A 217 6.71 -14.03 10.94
CA ASP A 217 7.98 -14.54 10.45
C ASP A 217 8.92 -15.05 11.57
N SER A 218 10.10 -15.49 11.16
CA SER A 218 11.14 -15.96 12.08
C SER A 218 11.76 -14.88 12.96
N PHE A 219 11.63 -13.59 12.64
CA PHE A 219 12.10 -12.51 13.50
C PHE A 219 11.29 -12.46 14.80
N PHE A 220 9.97 -12.61 14.71
CA PHE A 220 9.07 -12.57 15.88
C PHE A 220 8.98 -13.90 16.62
N THR A 221 8.99 -15.01 15.89
CA THR A 221 8.64 -16.33 16.40
C THR A 221 9.58 -16.83 17.51
N SER A 222 9.00 -17.18 18.67
CA SER A 222 9.69 -17.84 19.78
C SER A 222 8.71 -18.61 20.68
N PRO A 223 9.15 -19.69 21.37
CA PRO A 223 8.32 -20.43 22.31
C PRO A 223 7.65 -19.55 23.38
N ASP A 224 8.43 -18.65 23.99
CA ASP A 224 7.97 -17.72 25.02
C ASP A 224 6.92 -16.70 24.52
N LEU A 225 6.95 -16.34 23.23
CA LEU A 225 5.88 -15.54 22.62
C LEU A 225 4.62 -16.38 22.42
N PHE A 226 4.75 -17.60 21.89
CA PHE A 226 3.60 -18.46 21.57
C PHE A 226 2.84 -18.91 22.81
N ILE A 227 3.54 -19.17 23.92
CA ILE A 227 2.91 -19.40 25.23
C ILE A 227 2.09 -18.16 25.64
N ASN A 228 2.66 -16.97 25.53
CA ASN A 228 1.97 -15.76 25.93
C ASN A 228 0.75 -15.45 25.04
N LEU A 229 0.83 -15.71 23.74
CA LEU A 229 -0.31 -15.58 22.82
C LEU A 229 -1.42 -16.57 23.17
N TRP A 230 -1.06 -17.81 23.48
CA TRP A 230 -2.00 -18.83 23.94
C TRP A 230 -2.76 -18.39 25.19
N ASP A 231 -2.05 -17.87 26.19
CA ASP A 231 -2.65 -17.38 27.44
C ASP A 231 -3.63 -16.21 27.19
N HIS A 232 -3.50 -15.49 26.08
CA HIS A 232 -4.41 -14.42 25.64
C HIS A 232 -5.46 -14.89 24.60
N GLY A 233 -5.70 -16.21 24.49
CA GLY A 233 -6.70 -16.78 23.58
C GLY A 233 -6.40 -16.52 22.10
N THR A 234 -5.11 -16.46 21.75
CA THR A 234 -4.64 -16.24 20.37
C THR A 234 -3.81 -17.43 19.92
N TYR A 235 -4.25 -18.07 18.84
CA TYR A 235 -3.47 -19.09 18.18
C TYR A 235 -2.39 -18.47 17.32
N ALA A 236 -1.28 -19.17 17.10
CA ALA A 236 -0.14 -18.60 16.40
C ALA A 236 0.54 -19.62 15.50
N PHE A 237 1.13 -19.11 14.42
CA PHE A 237 1.89 -19.81 13.41
C PHE A 237 3.09 -18.95 13.03
N GLY A 238 4.25 -19.59 12.88
CA GLY A 238 5.41 -18.85 12.42
C GLY A 238 6.57 -19.73 12.01
N THR A 239 7.38 -19.23 11.09
CA THR A 239 8.67 -19.86 10.82
C THR A 239 9.60 -19.65 12.01
N VAL A 240 10.44 -20.63 12.34
CA VAL A 240 11.34 -20.52 13.49
C VAL A 240 12.77 -20.92 13.15
N ARG A 241 13.73 -20.19 13.73
CA ARG A 241 15.14 -20.55 13.63
C ARG A 241 15.42 -21.76 14.52
N ALA A 242 16.14 -22.76 14.02
CA ALA A 242 16.42 -23.99 14.77
C ALA A 242 17.12 -23.76 16.12
N ASN A 243 17.96 -22.71 16.19
CA ASN A 243 18.71 -22.33 17.39
C ASN A 243 17.94 -21.35 18.32
N ARG A 244 16.63 -21.17 18.13
CA ARG A 244 15.83 -20.29 18.98
C ARG A 244 15.74 -20.86 20.40
N LYS A 245 16.04 -20.03 21.41
CA LYS A 245 15.95 -20.38 22.83
C LYS A 245 14.55 -20.92 23.17
N GLY A 246 14.51 -22.03 23.92
CA GLY A 246 13.28 -22.68 24.37
C GLY A 246 12.75 -23.77 23.43
N LEU A 247 13.35 -23.95 22.25
CA LEU A 247 13.05 -25.08 21.38
C LEU A 247 13.78 -26.36 21.83
N LEU A 248 13.30 -27.50 21.33
CA LEU A 248 13.95 -28.80 21.51
C LEU A 248 15.38 -28.77 20.96
N ALA A 249 16.33 -29.28 21.72
CA ALA A 249 17.71 -29.43 21.27
C ALA A 249 17.78 -30.38 20.06
N GLY A 250 18.64 -30.06 19.09
CA GLY A 250 18.89 -30.92 17.92
C GLY A 250 17.86 -30.85 16.79
N LEU A 251 17.02 -29.82 16.72
CA LEU A 251 16.16 -29.58 15.54
C LEU A 251 16.98 -29.43 14.24
N ASP A 252 18.16 -28.83 14.34
CA ASP A 252 19.15 -28.69 13.27
C ASP A 252 19.81 -30.02 12.89
N HIS A 253 19.78 -31.03 13.77
CA HIS A 253 20.30 -32.37 13.50
C HIS A 253 19.30 -33.28 12.76
N ILE A 254 18.05 -32.86 12.59
CA ILE A 254 17.05 -33.62 11.85
C ILE A 254 17.41 -33.62 10.36
N LYS A 255 17.84 -34.78 9.86
CA LYS A 255 18.23 -34.97 8.46
C LYS A 255 17.07 -35.54 7.65
N LEU A 256 16.39 -34.68 6.91
CA LEU A 256 15.40 -35.06 5.90
C LEU A 256 16.09 -35.13 4.54
N LYS A 257 15.93 -36.26 3.83
CA LYS A 257 16.67 -36.55 2.60
C LYS A 257 15.91 -36.06 1.38
N GLU A 258 14.62 -36.33 1.32
CA GLU A 258 13.79 -36.08 0.14
C GLU A 258 12.86 -34.89 0.35
N GLN A 259 12.62 -34.15 -0.74
CA GLN A 259 11.67 -33.04 -0.74
C GLN A 259 10.26 -33.57 -0.41
N GLY A 260 9.60 -32.92 0.53
CA GLY A 260 8.27 -33.28 1.02
C GLY A 260 8.28 -34.11 2.31
N GLN A 261 9.42 -34.65 2.73
CA GLN A 261 9.54 -35.28 4.03
C GLN A 261 9.36 -34.25 5.14
N PHE A 262 8.69 -34.64 6.22
CA PHE A 262 8.57 -33.83 7.42
C PHE A 262 8.59 -34.67 8.69
N VAL A 263 8.96 -34.01 9.79
CA VAL A 263 8.88 -34.52 11.15
C VAL A 263 8.11 -33.50 11.96
N VAL A 264 7.18 -34.00 12.77
CA VAL A 264 6.39 -33.20 13.71
C VAL A 264 6.71 -33.65 15.12
N LYS A 265 6.95 -32.70 16.02
CA LYS A 265 7.14 -32.95 17.44
C LYS A 265 6.22 -32.02 18.22
N GLN A 266 5.53 -32.56 19.22
CA GLN A 266 4.62 -31.80 20.06
C GLN A 266 5.14 -31.73 21.49
N LYS A 267 4.92 -30.58 22.13
CA LYS A 267 5.04 -30.42 23.57
C LYS A 267 3.86 -29.59 24.05
N ASN A 268 2.98 -30.20 24.85
CA ASN A 268 1.71 -29.62 25.27
C ASN A 268 0.89 -29.19 24.04
N TYR A 269 0.44 -27.94 23.99
CA TYR A 269 -0.29 -27.33 22.87
C TYR A 269 0.63 -26.78 21.76
N MET A 270 1.95 -26.87 21.90
CA MET A 270 2.89 -26.37 20.90
C MET A 270 3.40 -27.48 19.99
N LEU A 271 3.30 -27.23 18.68
CA LEU A 271 3.77 -28.11 17.62
C LEU A 271 5.00 -27.49 16.94
N VAL A 272 6.07 -28.27 16.83
CA VAL A 272 7.24 -27.95 16.01
C VAL A 272 7.25 -28.86 14.80
N THR A 273 7.26 -28.25 13.63
CA THR A 273 7.33 -28.94 12.34
C THR A 273 8.67 -28.67 11.68
N VAL A 274 9.35 -29.72 11.23
CA VAL A 274 10.50 -29.62 10.34
C VAL A 274 10.11 -30.23 9.00
N TRP A 275 10.04 -29.42 7.95
CA TRP A 275 9.67 -29.86 6.61
C TRP A 275 10.82 -29.61 5.62
N ARG A 276 11.05 -30.55 4.71
CA ARG A 276 12.08 -30.47 3.69
C ARG A 276 11.51 -29.95 2.40
N ASP A 277 11.77 -28.68 2.11
CA ASP A 277 11.69 -28.16 0.74
C ASP A 277 13.05 -28.37 0.03
N LYS A 278 13.63 -27.33 -0.57
CA LYS A 278 15.05 -27.34 -1.00
C LYS A 278 16.00 -27.41 0.20
N LYS A 279 15.58 -26.85 1.33
CA LYS A 279 16.24 -26.88 2.63
C LYS A 279 15.20 -27.17 3.72
N ASN A 280 15.67 -27.54 4.90
CA ASN A 280 14.78 -27.69 6.05
C ASN A 280 14.21 -26.32 6.42
N ILE A 281 12.89 -26.27 6.58
CA ILE A 281 12.15 -25.14 7.12
C ILE A 281 11.55 -25.62 8.43
N ASN A 282 11.73 -24.84 9.49
CA ASN A 282 11.10 -25.13 10.77
C ASN A 282 9.95 -24.17 10.99
N LEU A 283 8.83 -24.69 11.48
CA LEU A 283 7.67 -23.93 11.87
C LEU A 283 7.31 -24.24 13.32
N LEU A 284 6.72 -23.25 13.97
CA LEU A 284 6.12 -23.34 15.28
C LEU A 284 4.65 -22.97 15.17
N SER A 285 3.76 -23.77 15.74
CA SER A 285 2.32 -23.50 15.75
C SER A 285 1.67 -23.93 17.05
N THR A 286 0.56 -23.30 17.41
CA THR A 286 -0.26 -23.68 18.59
C THR A 286 -1.64 -24.25 18.23
N ASN A 287 -2.04 -24.22 16.95
CA ASN A 287 -3.34 -24.73 16.51
C ASN A 287 -3.22 -25.50 15.20
N CYS A 288 -2.38 -26.54 15.17
CA CYS A 288 -2.21 -27.35 13.98
C CYS A 288 -1.85 -28.78 14.33
N TYR A 289 -2.28 -29.71 13.49
CA TYR A 289 -1.98 -31.13 13.59
C TYR A 289 -0.87 -31.53 12.63
N GLY A 290 -0.24 -32.67 12.91
CA GLY A 290 0.81 -33.24 12.06
C GLY A 290 0.30 -33.91 10.79
N GLU A 291 -0.89 -33.56 10.32
CA GLU A 291 -1.52 -34.21 9.18
C GLU A 291 -0.86 -33.81 7.86
N PRO A 292 -0.68 -34.77 6.94
CA PRO A 292 -0.14 -34.52 5.62
C PRO A 292 -1.17 -33.86 4.71
N ASP A 293 -0.68 -32.94 3.89
CA ASP A 293 -1.35 -32.29 2.77
C ASP A 293 -0.30 -32.09 1.67
N LYS A 294 -0.57 -31.22 0.71
CA LYS A 294 0.29 -30.98 -0.44
C LYS A 294 0.36 -29.48 -0.78
N VAL A 295 1.46 -29.09 -1.40
CA VAL A 295 1.69 -27.72 -1.88
C VAL A 295 2.35 -27.74 -3.26
N ASN A 296 1.91 -26.82 -4.11
CA ASN A 296 2.51 -26.62 -5.42
C ASN A 296 3.85 -25.89 -5.32
N ARG A 297 4.89 -26.45 -5.93
CA ARG A 297 6.24 -25.88 -5.95
C ARG A 297 6.77 -25.78 -7.37
N LYS A 298 7.12 -24.56 -7.77
CA LYS A 298 7.83 -24.27 -9.01
C LYS A 298 9.27 -24.79 -8.91
N GLN A 299 9.61 -25.70 -9.82
CA GLN A 299 10.92 -26.31 -9.96
C GLN A 299 11.86 -25.40 -10.76
N LYS A 300 13.15 -25.77 -10.83
CA LYS A 300 14.17 -24.96 -11.52
C LYS A 300 13.92 -24.86 -13.03
N ASP A 301 13.27 -25.86 -13.60
CA ASP A 301 12.88 -25.94 -15.02
C ASP A 301 11.57 -25.19 -15.32
N GLY A 302 10.98 -24.53 -14.32
CA GLY A 302 9.70 -23.82 -14.45
C GLY A 302 8.47 -24.70 -14.26
N THR A 303 8.61 -26.02 -14.17
CA THR A 303 7.48 -26.93 -13.97
C THR A 303 6.90 -26.79 -12.56
N ILE A 304 5.59 -27.02 -12.42
CA ILE A 304 4.92 -27.05 -11.12
C ILE A 304 4.83 -28.51 -10.68
N LYS A 305 5.39 -28.80 -9.51
CA LYS A 305 5.31 -30.13 -8.89
C LYS A 305 4.55 -30.03 -7.57
N GLU A 306 3.64 -30.98 -7.38
CA GLU A 306 2.94 -31.18 -6.12
C GLU A 306 3.87 -31.90 -5.13
N VAL A 307 4.08 -31.28 -3.96
CA VAL A 307 5.01 -31.77 -2.93
C VAL A 307 4.24 -31.98 -1.63
N ALA A 308 4.38 -33.16 -1.02
CA ALA A 308 3.79 -33.43 0.29
C ALA A 308 4.29 -32.43 1.35
N CYS A 309 3.40 -31.91 2.19
CA CYS A 309 3.74 -31.00 3.26
C CYS A 309 2.75 -31.15 4.41
N PRO A 310 3.13 -30.85 5.66
CA PRO A 310 2.17 -30.83 6.75
C PRO A 310 1.23 -29.61 6.65
N LEU A 311 0.02 -29.71 7.22
CA LEU A 311 -0.97 -28.62 7.23
C LEU A 311 -0.39 -27.27 7.70
N SER A 312 0.47 -27.29 8.72
CA SER A 312 1.15 -26.08 9.23
C SER A 312 1.93 -25.33 8.15
N VAL A 313 2.53 -26.04 7.19
CA VAL A 313 3.24 -25.43 6.04
C VAL A 313 2.24 -24.86 5.03
N LYS A 314 1.17 -25.59 4.73
CA LYS A 314 0.13 -25.14 3.79
C LYS A 314 -0.49 -23.84 4.27
N TYR A 315 -1.00 -23.81 5.50
CA TYR A 315 -1.63 -22.62 6.08
C TYR A 315 -0.65 -21.44 6.20
N TYR A 316 0.60 -21.70 6.58
CA TYR A 316 1.60 -20.62 6.63
C TYR A 316 1.81 -19.95 5.28
N ASN A 317 1.90 -20.73 4.18
CA ASN A 317 2.09 -20.16 2.84
C ASN A 317 0.88 -19.34 2.38
N ILE A 318 -0.33 -19.72 2.80
CA ILE A 318 -1.57 -19.02 2.44
C ILE A 318 -1.65 -17.67 3.18
N TYR A 319 -1.43 -17.67 4.50
CA TYR A 319 -1.82 -16.54 5.34
C TYR A 319 -0.70 -15.58 5.73
N MET A 320 0.58 -15.93 5.53
CA MET A 320 1.70 -15.05 5.93
C MET A 320 1.81 -13.77 5.08
N ASN A 321 1.29 -13.76 3.85
CA ASN A 321 1.57 -12.71 2.86
C ASN A 321 0.65 -11.48 2.95
N GLY A 322 -0.11 -11.30 4.04
CA GLY A 322 -1.08 -10.21 4.15
C GLY A 322 -0.46 -8.81 4.04
N VAL A 323 0.74 -8.62 4.60
CA VAL A 323 1.49 -7.36 4.46
C VAL A 323 1.96 -7.14 3.02
N ASP A 324 2.38 -8.19 2.31
CA ASP A 324 2.79 -8.09 0.91
C ASP A 324 1.60 -7.73 -0.01
N HIS A 325 0.39 -8.26 0.28
CA HIS A 325 -0.85 -7.83 -0.41
C HIS A 325 -1.11 -6.33 -0.22
N ALA A 326 -0.97 -5.83 1.02
CA ALA A 326 -1.15 -4.42 1.34
C ALA A 326 -0.11 -3.52 0.65
N ASP A 327 1.15 -3.97 0.63
CA ASP A 327 2.24 -3.26 -0.05
C ASP A 327 2.03 -3.24 -1.57
N GLN A 328 1.55 -4.34 -2.16
CA GLN A 328 1.20 -4.41 -3.57
C GLN A 328 0.10 -3.39 -3.91
N LEU A 329 -0.99 -3.37 -3.14
CA LEU A 329 -2.11 -2.43 -3.32
C LEU A 329 -1.64 -0.97 -3.25
N ARG A 330 -0.82 -0.62 -2.25
CA ARG A 330 -0.24 0.73 -2.14
C ARG A 330 0.70 1.07 -3.29
N SER A 331 1.46 0.09 -3.79
CA SER A 331 2.45 0.33 -4.85
C SER A 331 1.81 0.75 -6.18
N THR A 332 0.59 0.29 -6.46
CA THR A 332 -0.14 0.56 -7.72
C THR A 332 -0.41 2.05 -7.93
N TYR A 333 -0.72 2.80 -6.86
CA TYR A 333 -1.09 4.22 -6.92
C TYR A 333 -0.24 5.09 -5.98
N ASN A 334 1.05 4.80 -5.88
CA ASN A 334 1.95 5.48 -4.95
C ASN A 334 2.02 7.01 -5.17
N ILE A 335 1.57 7.78 -4.17
CA ILE A 335 1.58 9.24 -4.23
C ILE A 335 2.91 9.85 -3.79
N SER A 336 3.85 9.04 -3.30
CA SER A 336 5.12 9.51 -2.77
C SER A 336 5.94 10.26 -3.82
N ARG A 337 6.57 11.35 -3.40
CA ARG A 337 7.40 12.21 -4.24
C ARG A 337 8.73 12.46 -3.54
N LYS A 338 9.80 12.59 -4.34
CA LYS A 338 11.14 12.85 -3.81
C LYS A 338 11.16 14.14 -3.00
N CYS A 339 11.59 14.08 -1.75
CA CYS A 339 11.77 15.25 -0.91
C CYS A 339 12.87 15.07 0.14
N LEU A 340 13.36 16.18 0.70
CA LEU A 340 14.41 16.15 1.72
C LEU A 340 13.87 15.82 3.12
N LYS A 341 12.58 16.09 3.37
CA LYS A 341 11.95 15.93 4.69
C LYS A 341 11.40 14.51 4.83
N TRP A 342 12.05 13.67 5.65
CA TRP A 342 11.67 12.27 5.87
C TRP A 342 10.19 12.10 6.26
N TRP A 343 9.65 13.02 7.06
CA TRP A 343 8.29 12.91 7.62
C TRP A 343 7.22 12.95 6.53
N LYS A 344 7.50 13.58 5.38
CA LYS A 344 6.59 13.58 4.23
C LYS A 344 6.43 12.21 3.60
N TYR A 345 7.46 11.37 3.64
CA TYR A 345 7.36 9.99 3.16
C TYR A 345 6.46 9.17 4.06
N LEU A 346 6.57 9.35 5.38
CA LEU A 346 5.68 8.71 6.34
C LEU A 346 4.24 9.25 6.22
N PHE A 347 4.07 10.56 6.04
CA PHE A 347 2.76 11.16 5.75
C PHE A 347 2.11 10.56 4.49
N ASN A 348 2.84 10.49 3.37
CA ASN A 348 2.33 9.89 2.14
C ASN A 348 2.01 8.41 2.32
N PHE A 349 2.83 7.69 3.10
CA PHE A 349 2.55 6.29 3.45
C PHE A 349 1.19 6.14 4.15
N LEU A 350 0.89 7.00 5.12
CA LEU A 350 -0.38 7.00 5.84
C LEU A 350 -1.57 7.34 4.93
N VAL A 351 -1.40 8.29 4.02
CA VAL A 351 -2.45 8.63 3.03
C VAL A 351 -2.68 7.47 2.06
N ASP A 352 -1.63 6.86 1.50
CA ASP A 352 -1.73 5.67 0.65
C ASP A 352 -2.41 4.51 1.40
N MET A 353 -2.07 4.31 2.67
CA MET A 353 -2.68 3.30 3.55
C MET A 353 -4.18 3.58 3.74
N SER A 354 -4.55 4.83 4.05
CA SER A 354 -5.95 5.26 4.17
C SER A 354 -6.74 5.01 2.89
N ILE A 355 -6.17 5.32 1.72
CA ILE A 355 -6.81 5.08 0.42
C ILE A 355 -7.00 3.58 0.18
N GLY A 356 -5.97 2.77 0.45
CA GLY A 356 -6.04 1.31 0.33
C GLY A 356 -7.12 0.71 1.24
N ASN A 357 -7.10 1.06 2.53
CA ASN A 357 -8.10 0.61 3.49
C ASN A 357 -9.53 1.05 3.12
N ALA A 358 -9.72 2.31 2.69
CA ALA A 358 -11.02 2.81 2.25
C ALA A 358 -11.54 2.05 1.01
N TYR A 359 -10.66 1.72 0.06
CA TYR A 359 -11.01 0.90 -1.10
C TYR A 359 -11.44 -0.52 -0.69
N LEU A 360 -10.76 -1.14 0.28
CA LEU A 360 -11.12 -2.45 0.79
C LEU A 360 -12.48 -2.43 1.51
N LEU A 361 -12.73 -1.43 2.36
CA LEU A 361 -14.03 -1.23 3.01
C LEU A 361 -15.16 -1.03 1.99
N MET A 362 -14.89 -0.24 0.95
CA MET A 362 -15.83 -0.06 -0.16
C MET A 362 -16.12 -1.38 -0.85
N ARG A 363 -15.09 -2.20 -1.11
CA ARG A 363 -15.21 -3.49 -1.81
C ARG A 363 -16.01 -4.52 -1.00
N GLU A 364 -15.88 -4.51 0.33
CA GLU A 364 -16.57 -5.45 1.22
C GLU A 364 -17.95 -4.97 1.67
N SER A 365 -18.24 -3.68 1.49
CA SER A 365 -19.55 -3.13 1.81
C SER A 365 -20.60 -3.64 0.81
N VAL A 366 -21.59 -4.36 1.34
CA VAL A 366 -22.78 -4.83 0.59
C VAL A 366 -23.53 -3.68 -0.10
N ASN A 367 -23.41 -2.47 0.45
CA ASN A 367 -24.07 -1.27 -0.07
C ASN A 367 -23.28 -0.56 -1.19
N HIS A 368 -22.04 -0.98 -1.44
CA HIS A 368 -21.24 -0.47 -2.55
C HIS A 368 -21.18 -1.51 -3.66
N GLN A 369 -22.12 -1.43 -4.60
CA GLN A 369 -22.04 -2.23 -5.82
C GLN A 369 -20.78 -1.85 -6.60
N ILE A 370 -19.86 -2.81 -6.75
CA ILE A 370 -18.60 -2.61 -7.45
C ILE A 370 -18.89 -2.50 -8.96
N VAL A 371 -18.99 -1.29 -9.47
CA VAL A 371 -18.88 -1.04 -10.91
C VAL A 371 -17.39 -1.04 -11.25
N THR A 372 -16.79 -2.22 -11.43
CA THR A 372 -15.46 -2.31 -12.02
C THR A 372 -15.52 -1.74 -13.44
N LYS A 373 -14.50 -0.97 -13.86
CA LYS A 373 -14.38 -0.34 -15.19
C LYS A 373 -14.50 -1.28 -16.41
N LYS A 374 -14.66 -2.59 -16.21
CA LYS A 374 -14.96 -3.58 -17.26
C LYS A 374 -16.47 -3.73 -17.54
N GLN A 375 -17.35 -3.12 -16.75
CA GLN A 375 -18.79 -3.09 -16.98
C GLN A 375 -19.30 -1.64 -17.03
N GLN A 376 -18.84 -0.87 -18.01
CA GLN A 376 -19.68 0.24 -18.47
C GLN A 376 -20.60 -0.28 -19.57
N PRO A 377 -21.92 -0.38 -19.35
CA PRO A 377 -22.85 -0.13 -20.43
C PRO A 377 -22.56 1.30 -20.90
N THR A 378 -22.26 1.46 -22.18
CA THR A 378 -22.17 2.76 -22.83
C THR A 378 -23.55 3.41 -22.82
N THR A 379 -23.92 4.09 -21.74
CA THR A 379 -25.02 5.05 -21.76
C THR A 379 -24.64 6.26 -20.94
N ASN A 380 -24.59 7.40 -21.64
CA ASN A 380 -24.56 8.73 -21.07
C ASN A 380 -25.64 8.84 -20.00
N ASP A 381 -25.26 9.05 -18.75
CA ASP A 381 -26.11 9.77 -17.81
C ASP A 381 -25.24 10.66 -16.92
N SER A 382 -25.22 11.92 -17.33
CA SER A 382 -24.83 13.07 -16.55
C SER A 382 -25.74 13.26 -15.33
N ALA A 383 -25.13 13.83 -14.28
CA ALA A 383 -25.76 14.56 -13.16
C ALA A 383 -26.22 13.75 -11.93
N ARG A 384 -25.36 13.70 -10.91
CA ARG A 384 -25.66 14.14 -9.51
C ARG A 384 -24.58 13.66 -8.54
N VAL A 385 -23.63 14.55 -8.22
CA VAL A 385 -23.21 14.79 -6.82
C VAL A 385 -22.91 16.28 -6.76
N GLN A 386 -23.89 17.05 -6.27
CA GLN A 386 -23.72 18.46 -5.98
C GLN A 386 -22.81 18.62 -4.76
N ASN A 387 -21.97 19.65 -4.84
CA ASN A 387 -21.11 20.13 -3.78
C ASN A 387 -21.95 20.58 -2.56
N GLU A 388 -21.77 19.94 -1.41
CA GLU A 388 -22.19 20.50 -0.13
C GLU A 388 -20.98 20.62 0.81
N THR A 389 -20.06 21.53 0.50
CA THR A 389 -19.24 22.21 1.51
C THR A 389 -18.83 23.59 0.95
N SER A 390 -19.75 24.54 0.97
CA SER A 390 -19.44 25.95 0.71
C SER A 390 -20.13 26.81 1.76
N SER A 391 -19.35 27.23 2.77
CA SER A 391 -19.71 28.27 3.71
C SER A 391 -20.03 29.58 2.96
N PRO A 392 -21.01 30.41 3.38
CA PRO A 392 -21.58 31.48 2.54
C PRO A 392 -20.66 32.68 2.22
N ASN A 393 -19.40 32.72 2.67
CA ASN A 393 -18.60 33.95 2.66
C ASN A 393 -17.31 33.93 1.83
N ALA A 394 -17.13 32.97 0.91
CA ALA A 394 -16.05 33.05 -0.07
C ALA A 394 -16.54 33.68 -1.38
N ARG A 395 -16.15 34.93 -1.66
CA ARG A 395 -16.33 35.55 -2.99
C ARG A 395 -15.49 34.80 -4.02
N THR A 396 -16.10 33.86 -4.74
CA THR A 396 -15.43 33.11 -5.80
C THR A 396 -15.36 33.96 -7.07
N ILE A 397 -14.16 34.46 -7.37
CA ILE A 397 -13.83 34.99 -8.70
C ILE A 397 -13.69 33.78 -9.63
N SER A 398 -14.67 33.59 -10.53
CA SER A 398 -14.65 32.52 -11.53
C SER A 398 -13.66 32.85 -12.66
N TRP A 399 -12.59 32.07 -12.78
CA TRP A 399 -11.73 32.06 -13.95
C TRP A 399 -12.15 30.90 -14.85
N GLU A 400 -13.07 31.14 -15.79
CA GLU A 400 -13.27 30.23 -16.92
C GLU A 400 -12.08 30.37 -17.88
N LYS A 401 -11.30 29.29 -18.03
CA LYS A 401 -10.37 29.14 -19.16
C LYS A 401 -11.04 28.30 -20.24
N GLU A 402 -11.01 28.82 -21.46
CA GLU A 402 -11.49 28.17 -22.68
C GLU A 402 -10.77 26.83 -22.91
N LYS A 403 -11.56 25.80 -23.28
CA LYS A 403 -11.09 24.45 -23.63
C LYS A 403 -10.07 24.50 -24.78
N SER A 404 -9.07 23.62 -24.74
CA SER A 404 -8.12 23.47 -25.85
C SER A 404 -8.84 22.94 -27.09
N VAL A 405 -8.73 23.69 -28.19
CA VAL A 405 -9.36 23.35 -29.47
C VAL A 405 -8.55 22.25 -30.16
N ASP A 406 -9.26 21.17 -30.46
CA ASP A 406 -8.86 20.04 -31.30
C ASP A 406 -8.40 20.56 -32.68
N GLN A 407 -7.17 20.27 -33.10
CA GLN A 407 -6.62 20.71 -34.40
C GLN A 407 -7.22 19.87 -35.53
N ARG A 408 -8.45 20.19 -35.95
CA ARG A 408 -8.98 19.77 -37.25
C ARG A 408 -8.83 20.92 -38.25
N PRO A 409 -8.56 20.65 -39.55
CA PRO A 409 -8.52 21.71 -40.56
C PRO A 409 -9.90 22.36 -40.65
N VAL A 410 -10.00 23.64 -40.31
CA VAL A 410 -11.23 24.43 -40.42
C VAL A 410 -11.53 24.64 -41.91
N PRO A 411 -12.79 24.50 -42.39
CA PRO A 411 -13.15 24.80 -43.76
C PRO A 411 -12.84 26.26 -44.06
N GLN A 412 -12.16 26.56 -45.18
CA GLN A 412 -11.80 27.93 -45.55
C GLN A 412 -13.08 28.77 -45.74
N PRO A 413 -13.35 29.78 -44.89
CA PRO A 413 -14.46 30.68 -45.11
C PRO A 413 -14.05 31.68 -46.18
N THR A 414 -14.87 31.81 -47.21
CA THR A 414 -14.62 32.71 -48.35
C THR A 414 -14.73 34.20 -48.02
N ASN A 415 -15.03 34.58 -46.76
CA ASN A 415 -15.10 35.98 -46.32
C ASN A 415 -14.64 36.13 -44.85
N HIS A 416 -13.72 37.07 -44.60
CA HIS A 416 -13.27 37.48 -43.27
C HIS A 416 -14.01 38.74 -42.81
N SER A 417 -14.57 38.72 -41.59
CA SER A 417 -15.32 39.84 -41.02
C SER A 417 -14.76 40.28 -39.65
N ILE A 418 -14.98 41.55 -39.33
CA ILE A 418 -14.59 42.15 -38.05
C ILE A 418 -15.70 41.88 -37.03
N GLU A 419 -15.30 41.38 -35.86
CA GLU A 419 -16.16 41.17 -34.70
C GLU A 419 -15.64 42.00 -33.51
N ASN A 420 -16.55 42.62 -32.75
CA ASN A 420 -16.19 43.39 -31.56
C ASN A 420 -16.17 42.49 -30.32
N THR A 421 -15.17 42.71 -29.47
CA THR A 421 -14.95 42.00 -28.22
C THR A 421 -15.03 42.93 -27.02
N LEU A 422 -15.40 42.37 -25.88
CA LEU A 422 -15.41 43.10 -24.61
C LEU A 422 -13.99 43.34 -24.07
N LYS A 423 -13.02 42.47 -24.41
CA LYS A 423 -11.64 42.49 -23.87
C LYS A 423 -10.67 43.07 -24.90
N LYS A 424 -9.86 44.06 -24.49
CA LYS A 424 -8.74 44.56 -25.31
C LYS A 424 -7.66 43.49 -25.40
N ARG A 425 -7.17 43.21 -26.61
CA ARG A 425 -6.05 42.27 -26.86
C ARG A 425 -5.08 42.91 -27.86
N THR A 426 -3.82 42.49 -27.84
CA THR A 426 -2.77 43.06 -28.71
C THR A 426 -3.03 42.74 -30.18
N CYS A 427 -2.94 43.76 -31.04
CA CYS A 427 -3.07 43.61 -32.49
C CYS A 427 -1.88 42.82 -33.06
N LYS A 428 -2.14 41.68 -33.70
CA LYS A 428 -1.11 40.77 -34.22
C LYS A 428 -0.20 41.42 -35.27
N MET A 429 -0.77 42.19 -36.19
CA MET A 429 -0.01 42.91 -37.22
C MET A 429 0.82 44.07 -36.64
N CYS A 430 0.29 44.81 -35.65
CA CYS A 430 1.05 45.87 -35.00
C CYS A 430 2.22 45.30 -34.20
N THR A 431 2.01 44.17 -33.51
CA THR A 431 3.08 43.46 -32.79
C THR A 431 4.21 43.03 -33.73
N GLN A 432 3.90 42.57 -34.94
CA GLN A 432 4.92 42.26 -35.97
C GLN A 432 5.73 43.50 -36.37
N ASN A 433 5.09 44.67 -36.39
CA ASN A 433 5.74 45.95 -36.67
C ASN A 433 6.33 46.62 -35.41
N LYS A 434 6.44 45.90 -34.28
CA LYS A 434 6.92 46.40 -32.98
C LYS A 434 6.12 47.61 -32.43
N ILE A 435 4.86 47.75 -32.85
CA ILE A 435 3.93 48.79 -32.38
C ILE A 435 2.92 48.13 -31.43
N ARG A 436 2.72 48.73 -30.24
CA ARG A 436 1.69 48.26 -29.30
C ARG A 436 0.37 48.98 -29.57
N LYS A 437 -0.59 48.27 -30.17
CA LYS A 437 -2.02 48.67 -30.21
C LYS A 437 -2.87 47.54 -29.62
N GLU A 438 -3.88 47.91 -28.83
CA GLU A 438 -4.78 46.98 -28.14
C GLU A 438 -6.24 47.17 -28.57
N PRO A 439 -6.59 46.73 -29.79
CA PRO A 439 -7.96 46.84 -30.30
C PRO A 439 -8.95 45.98 -29.50
N LYS A 440 -10.22 46.36 -29.60
CA LYS A 440 -11.37 45.53 -29.21
C LYS A 440 -11.93 44.72 -30.39
N THR A 441 -11.24 44.68 -31.52
CA THR A 441 -11.69 44.03 -32.75
C THR A 441 -10.88 42.77 -33.04
N LEU A 442 -11.58 41.73 -33.49
CA LEU A 442 -11.02 40.44 -33.85
C LEU A 442 -11.58 39.97 -35.21
N CYS A 443 -10.93 39.03 -35.89
CA CYS A 443 -11.52 38.36 -37.04
C CYS A 443 -12.40 37.18 -36.62
N ALA A 444 -13.68 37.19 -37.02
CA ALA A 444 -14.62 36.15 -36.62
C ALA A 444 -14.18 34.73 -37.05
N GLN A 445 -13.42 34.62 -38.13
CA GLN A 445 -13.02 33.38 -38.79
C GLN A 445 -11.67 32.85 -38.26
N CYS A 446 -10.62 33.66 -38.30
CA CYS A 446 -9.28 33.22 -37.87
C CYS A 446 -8.99 33.49 -36.39
N LYS A 447 -9.92 34.14 -35.68
CA LYS A 447 -9.83 34.52 -34.26
C LYS A 447 -8.63 35.41 -33.89
N GLU A 448 -8.02 36.06 -34.88
CA GLU A 448 -6.89 36.97 -34.68
C GLU A 448 -7.35 38.38 -34.28
N ASN A 449 -6.68 38.96 -33.28
CA ASN A 449 -6.96 40.33 -32.81
C ASN A 449 -6.23 41.34 -33.71
N LEU A 450 -6.97 42.24 -34.35
CA LEU A 450 -6.46 43.17 -35.35
C LEU A 450 -7.15 44.53 -35.21
N CYS A 451 -6.39 45.62 -35.30
CA CYS A 451 -6.98 46.95 -35.46
C CYS A 451 -7.76 47.00 -36.78
N THR A 452 -8.79 47.85 -36.85
CA THR A 452 -9.58 48.07 -38.07
C THR A 452 -8.68 48.39 -39.29
N GLU A 453 -7.66 49.24 -39.09
CA GLU A 453 -6.64 49.58 -40.10
C GLU A 453 -5.77 48.39 -40.53
N CYS A 454 -5.49 47.47 -39.60
CA CYS A 454 -4.61 46.32 -39.83
C CYS A 454 -5.36 45.10 -40.38
N PHE A 455 -6.69 45.10 -40.29
CA PHE A 455 -7.52 43.96 -40.66
C PHE A 455 -7.35 43.58 -42.14
N ARG A 456 -7.53 44.54 -43.04
CA ARG A 456 -7.45 44.29 -44.49
C ARG A 456 -6.03 43.95 -44.97
N PRO A 457 -4.96 44.67 -44.56
CA PRO A 457 -3.59 44.32 -44.92
C PRO A 457 -3.16 42.94 -44.42
N TYR A 458 -3.53 42.57 -43.20
CA TYR A 458 -3.18 41.27 -42.60
C TYR A 458 -3.81 40.10 -43.37
N HIS A 459 -5.11 40.19 -43.68
CA HIS A 459 -5.80 39.14 -44.42
C HIS A 459 -5.41 39.08 -45.90
N ARG A 460 -5.11 40.21 -46.54
CA ARG A 460 -4.60 40.22 -47.93
C ARG A 460 -3.25 39.52 -48.06
N LYS A 461 -2.39 39.63 -47.04
CA LYS A 461 -1.08 38.96 -47.02
C LYS A 461 -1.19 37.45 -46.83
N LEU A 462 -2.14 36.98 -46.01
CA LEU A 462 -2.28 35.57 -45.66
C LEU A 462 -3.27 34.80 -46.55
N PHE A 463 -4.26 35.50 -47.10
CA PHE A 463 -5.33 34.94 -47.94
C PHE A 463 -5.51 35.76 -49.23
N PRO A 464 -4.48 35.84 -50.10
CA PRO A 464 -4.52 36.69 -51.29
C PRO A 464 -5.64 36.31 -52.27
N HIS A 465 -6.04 35.04 -52.29
CA HIS A 465 -7.13 34.49 -53.11
C HIS A 465 -8.53 35.02 -52.73
N LEU A 466 -8.69 35.63 -51.55
CA LEU A 466 -9.97 36.20 -51.10
C LEU A 466 -10.14 37.69 -51.45
N PHE A 467 -9.13 38.30 -52.07
CA PHE A 467 -9.09 39.74 -52.37
C PHE A 467 -8.70 40.05 -53.84
N LEU A 468 -8.90 39.08 -54.74
CA LEU A 468 -8.74 39.22 -56.19
C LEU A 468 -10.05 39.70 -56.85
#